data_AF-A0A538LU36-F1
#
_entry.id   AF-A0A538LU36-F1
#
_cell.length_a   1.000
_cell.length_b   1.000
_cell.length_c   1.000
_cell.angle_alpha   90.00
_cell.angle_beta   90.00
_cell.angle_gamma   90.00
#
_symmetry.space_group_name_H-M   'P 1'
#
loop_
_entity.id
_entity.type
_entity.pdbx_description
1 polymer ?
#
loop_
_entity_poly.entity_id
_entity_poly.type
_entity_poly.pdbx_seq_one_letter_code
_entity_poly.pdbx_strand_id
1 'polypeptide(L)' 'MTPSTEIVLVSGTSCRVEGKAEDVEEQILDAARGSLLELVWLTETESGQRIGLNPAHVVLLRAGSS' A
#
# COMPACT_ATOMS: atom_id res chain seq x y z
N MET A 1 -14.69 -12.13 -3.26
CA MET A 1 -13.86 -11.31 -2.35
C MET A 1 -12.94 -10.46 -3.18
N THR A 2 -12.76 -9.20 -2.79
CA THR A 2 -11.73 -8.32 -3.36
C THR A 2 -10.36 -8.81 -2.87
N PRO A 3 -9.34 -8.97 -3.74
CA PRO A 3 -8.00 -9.29 -3.30
C PRO A 3 -7.49 -8.21 -2.33
N SER A 4 -6.65 -8.59 -1.38
CA SER A 4 -6.02 -7.65 -0.45
C SER A 4 -4.51 -7.84 -0.43
N THR A 5 -3.80 -6.79 -0.04
CA THR A 5 -2.35 -6.78 0.10
C THR A 5 -2.00 -6.21 1.46
N GLU A 6 -1.16 -6.93 2.21
CA GLU A 6 -0.55 -6.42 3.43
C GLU A 6 0.71 -5.63 3.07
N ILE A 7 0.81 -4.43 3.61
CA ILE A 7 1.95 -3.53 3.50
C ILE A 7 2.59 -3.42 4.88
N VAL A 8 3.91 -3.62 4.96
CA VAL A 8 4.68 -3.34 6.18
C VAL A 8 5.50 -2.08 5.96
N LEU A 9 5.42 -1.17 6.93
CA LEU A 9 6.16 0.08 6.97
C LEU A 9 7.46 -0.08 7.78
N VAL A 10 8.40 0.84 7.57
CA VAL A 10 9.68 0.90 8.30
C VAL A 10 9.52 1.00 9.83
N SER A 11 8.38 1.49 10.31
CA SER A 11 8.03 1.51 11.74
C SER A 11 7.70 0.13 12.33
N GLY A 12 7.57 -0.90 11.49
CA GLY A 12 7.03 -2.21 11.86
C GLY A 12 5.50 -2.27 11.87
N THR A 13 4.81 -1.15 11.59
CA THR A 13 3.35 -1.11 11.42
C THR A 13 2.97 -1.82 10.13
N SER A 14 1.92 -2.64 10.16
CA SER A 14 1.31 -3.18 8.94
C SER A 14 -0.11 -2.63 8.74
N CYS A 15 -0.50 -2.49 7.48
CA CYS A 15 -1.87 -2.21 7.08
C CYS A 15 -2.28 -3.11 5.92
N ARG A 16 -3.58 -3.37 5.79
CA ARG A 16 -4.14 -4.19 4.72
C ARG A 16 -4.96 -3.32 3.79
N VAL A 17 -4.60 -3.33 2.51
CA VAL A 17 -5.24 -2.50 1.47
C VAL A 17 -5.92 -3.38 0.43
N GLU A 18 -6.92 -2.81 -0.23
CA GLU A 18 -7.57 -3.44 -1.38
C GLU A 18 -6.64 -3.50 -2.60
N GLY A 19 -6.75 -4.57 -3.37
CA GLY A 19 -5.98 -4.78 -4.59
C GLY A 19 -5.00 -5.94 -4.47
N LYS A 20 -4.57 -6.43 -5.64
CA LYS A 20 -3.52 -7.45 -5.71
C LYS A 20 -2.15 -6.82 -5.43
N ALA A 21 -1.21 -7.64 -4.99
CA ALA A 21 0.13 -7.16 -4.65
C ALA A 21 0.82 -6.48 -5.85
N GLU A 22 0.65 -7.02 -7.06
CA GLU A 22 1.18 -6.46 -8.31
C GLU A 22 0.66 -5.03 -8.60
N ASP A 23 -0.66 -4.82 -8.49
CA ASP A 23 -1.28 -3.50 -8.73
C ASP A 23 -0.91 -2.48 -7.65
N VAL A 24 -0.76 -2.94 -6.39
CA VAL A 24 -0.36 -2.10 -5.26
C VAL A 24 1.10 -1.70 -5.38
N GLU A 25 1.98 -2.62 -5.79
CA GLU A 25 3.40 -2.36 -6.02
C GLU A 25 3.59 -1.31 -7.13
N GLU A 26 2.87 -1.43 -8.25
CA GLU A 26 2.95 -0.47 -9.35
C GLU A 26 2.56 0.95 -8.89
N GLN A 27 1.47 1.09 -8.14
CA GLN A 27 1.05 2.38 -7.59
C GLN A 27 2.09 3.00 -6.64
N ILE A 28 2.74 2.17 -5.82
CA ILE A 28 3.82 2.62 -4.92
C ILE A 28 5.02 3.10 -5.73
N LEU A 29 5.42 2.33 -6.76
CA LEU A 29 6.56 2.67 -7.62
C LEU A 29 6.31 3.94 -8.43
N ASP A 30 5.08 4.15 -8.90
CA ASP A 30 4.72 5.38 -9.60
C ASP A 30 4.76 6.60 -8.69
N ALA A 31 4.20 6.50 -7.48
CA ALA A 31 4.31 7.56 -6.48
C ALA A 31 5.77 7.83 -6.08
N ALA A 32 6.63 6.80 -6.00
CA ALA A 32 8.05 6.94 -5.69
C ALA A 32 8.85 7.68 -6.77
N ARG A 33 8.42 7.62 -8.04
CA ARG A 33 9.02 8.37 -9.17
C ARG A 33 8.53 9.81 -9.23
N GLY A 34 7.46 10.12 -8.51
CA GLY A 34 6.83 11.41 -8.44
C GLY A 34 7.64 12.46 -7.67
N SER A 35 6.95 13.49 -7.20
CA SER A 35 7.59 14.55 -6.40
C SER A 35 7.99 14.04 -5.00
N LEU A 36 8.93 14.72 -4.35
CA LEU A 36 9.49 14.40 -3.02
C LEU A 36 8.43 14.25 -1.88
N LEU A 37 7.18 14.63 -2.12
CA LEU A 37 6.07 14.59 -1.17
C LEU A 37 4.85 13.83 -1.71
N GLU A 38 5.02 13.07 -2.78
CA GLU A 38 3.93 12.31 -3.39
C GLU A 38 3.63 11.06 -2.58
N LEU A 39 2.40 10.99 -2.06
CA LEU A 39 1.90 9.83 -1.33
C LEU A 39 1.22 8.87 -2.30
N VAL A 40 1.41 7.58 -2.09
CA VAL A 40 0.52 6.57 -2.68
C VAL A 40 -0.78 6.57 -1.88
N TRP A 41 -1.91 6.64 -2.58
CA TRP A 41 -3.23 6.65 -1.95
C TRP A 41 -3.94 5.33 -2.20
N LEU A 42 -4.22 4.60 -1.13
CA LEU A 42 -4.79 3.25 -1.17
C LEU A 42 -6.05 3.17 -0.31
N THR A 43 -6.91 2.19 -0.55
CA THR A 43 -8.10 1.93 0.26
C THR A 43 -7.80 0.84 1.28
N GLU A 44 -7.97 1.13 2.57
CA GLU A 44 -7.81 0.16 3.65
C GLU A 44 -8.98 -0.83 3.66
N THR A 45 -8.68 -2.13 3.75
CA THR A 45 -9.69 -3.19 3.64
C THR A 45 -10.66 -3.24 4.82
N GLU A 46 -10.22 -2.93 6.04
CA GLU A 46 -11.06 -3.05 7.23
C GLU A 46 -12.03 -1.87 7.39
N SER A 47 -11.56 -0.65 7.13
CA SER A 47 -12.33 0.57 7.37
C SER A 47 -12.95 1.15 6.09
N GLY A 48 -12.49 0.73 4.91
CA GLY A 48 -12.82 1.36 3.63
C GLY A 48 -12.25 2.78 3.48
N GLN A 49 -11.39 3.22 4.39
CA GLN A 49 -10.82 4.57 4.35
C GLN A 49 -9.71 4.67 3.32
N ARG A 50 -9.61 5.84 2.70
CA ARG A 50 -8.49 6.16 1.83
C ARG A 50 -7.31 6.67 2.66
N ILE A 51 -6.22 5.91 2.65
CA ILE A 51 -5.00 6.21 3.40
C ILE A 51 -3.87 6.62 2.46
N GLY A 52 -3.04 7.56 2.91
CA GLY A 52 -1.84 8.00 2.18
C GLY A 52 -0.59 7.40 2.82
N LEU A 53 0.23 6.69 2.04
CA LEU A 53 1.50 6.15 2.49
C LEU A 53 2.66 6.85 1.77
N ASN A 54 3.77 7.06 2.49
CA ASN A 54 5.01 7.49 1.87
C ASN A 54 5.68 6.27 1.21
N PRO A 55 5.91 6.25 -0.12
CA PRO A 55 6.56 5.13 -0.79
C PRO A 55 7.93 4.78 -0.22
N ALA A 56 8.69 5.76 0.26
CA ALA A 56 10.01 5.56 0.86
C ALA A 56 9.97 4.82 2.21
N HIS A 57 8.79 4.66 2.81
CA HIS A 57 8.61 3.97 4.09
C HIS A 57 8.07 2.54 3.93
N VAL A 58 7.74 2.11 2.71
CA VAL A 58 7.29 0.74 2.45
C VAL A 58 8.50 -0.18 2.42
N VAL A 59 8.45 -1.27 3.20
CA VAL A 59 9.56 -2.24 3.28
C VAL A 59 9.19 -3.66 2.86
N LEU A 60 7.89 -4.00 2.82
CA LEU A 60 7.40 -5.30 2.40
C LEU A 60 5.99 -5.21 1.84
N LEU A 61 5.71 -5.97 0.78
CA LEU A 61 4.38 -6.28 0.29
C LEU A 61 4.13 -7.78 0.39
N ARG A 62 2.95 -8.18 0.88
CA ARG A 62 2.54 -9.58 0.96
C ARG A 62 1.11 -9.71 0.45
N ALA A 63 0.89 -10.61 -0.50
CA ALA A 63 -0.46 -10.96 -0.92
C ALA A 63 -1.27 -11.48 0.27
N GLY A 64 -2.40 -10.83 0.56
CA GLY A 64 -3.35 -11.27 1.57
C GLY A 64 -4.18 -12.43 1.02
N SER A 65 -4.30 -13.49 1.81
CA SER A 65 -5.31 -14.53 1.55
C SER A 65 -6.69 -13.90 1.65
N SER A 66 -7.54 -14.17 0.66
CA SER A 66 -8.97 -13.84 0.70
C SER A 66 -9.65 -14.55 1.86
#